data_AF-A0A9W7G9C3-F1
#
_entry.id   AF-A0A9W7G9C3-F1
#
_cell.length_a   1.000
_cell.length_b   1.000
_cell.length_c   1.000
_cell.angle_alpha   90.00
_cell.angle_beta   90.00
_cell.angle_gamma   90.00
#
_symmetry.space_group_name_H-M   'P 1'
#
loop_
_entity.id
_entity.type
_entity.pdbx_description
1 polymer ?
#
loop_
_entity_poly.entity_id
_entity_poly.type
_entity_poly.pdbx_seq_one_letter_code
_entity_poly.pdbx_strand_id
1 'polypeptide(L)'
;MDGESFGADSPSHLRVETLLSDSSTPRHIRDGEFQFVDEDSCIGCGNCAMASPSAFKMLQSTGRARAYHQMRDKDGSISAAVQSCPVDCIKDVSFEELKLFENARENGDGRADHRHMGRGGANNGNGTPLHVSGMTSDANHRSS
;
A
#
# COMPACT_ATOMS: atom_id res chain seq x y z
N MET A 1 18.52 27.80 -1.68
CA MET A 1 18.54 26.47 -1.06
C MET A 1 17.11 26.14 -0.71
N ASP A 2 16.35 25.69 -1.69
CA ASP A 2 14.98 25.24 -1.47
C ASP A 2 15.07 23.93 -0.70
N GLY A 3 14.79 24.00 0.60
CA GLY A 3 14.69 22.82 1.42
C GLY A 3 13.51 22.00 0.92
N GLU A 4 13.78 20.99 0.11
CA GLU A 4 12.79 20.05 -0.40
C GLU A 4 12.16 19.32 0.79
N SER A 5 11.08 19.89 1.30
CA SER A 5 10.19 19.23 2.22
C SER A 5 9.56 18.08 1.46
N PHE A 6 10.02 16.85 1.71
CA PHE A 6 9.38 15.63 1.23
C PHE A 6 7.88 15.72 1.56
N GLY A 7 7.04 16.06 0.58
CA GLY A 7 5.60 16.22 0.78
C GLY A 7 4.99 14.87 1.17
N ALA A 8 3.80 14.87 1.78
CA ALA A 8 3.12 13.62 2.13
C ALA A 8 2.87 12.70 0.91
N ASP A 9 2.91 13.27 -0.29
CA ASP A 9 2.76 12.59 -1.57
C ASP A 9 4.07 11.99 -2.12
N SER A 10 5.23 12.38 -1.58
CA SER A 10 6.53 11.85 -2.04
C SER A 10 6.64 10.36 -1.72
N PRO A 11 7.25 9.56 -2.62
CA PRO A 11 7.54 8.15 -2.36
C PRO A 11 8.37 7.98 -1.08
N SER A 12 7.93 7.07 -0.21
CA SER A 12 8.58 6.83 1.07
C SER A 12 9.95 6.17 0.91
N HIS A 13 10.17 5.41 -0.16
CA HIS A 13 11.45 4.77 -0.46
C HIS A 13 12.60 5.76 -0.64
N LEU A 14 12.35 6.96 -1.18
CA LEU A 14 13.39 7.99 -1.35
C LEU A 14 13.94 8.46 0.00
N ARG A 15 13.06 8.55 1.00
CA ARG A 15 13.41 8.94 2.36
C ARG A 15 14.22 7.84 3.05
N VAL A 16 13.85 6.58 2.81
CA VAL A 16 14.60 5.40 3.30
C VAL A 16 15.96 5.29 2.62
N GLU A 17 16.04 5.47 1.30
CA GLU A 17 17.28 5.42 0.52
C GLU A 17 18.29 6.46 0.99
N THR A 18 17.82 7.67 1.29
CA THR A 18 18.65 8.73 1.90
C THR A 18 19.24 8.29 3.24
N LEU A 19 18.46 7.63 4.09
CA LEU A 19 18.93 7.12 5.40
C LEU A 19 19.95 5.99 5.23
N LEU A 20 19.76 5.10 4.25
CA LEU A 20 20.67 3.98 3.94
C LEU A 20 22.03 4.44 3.41
N SER A 21 22.10 5.62 2.79
CA SER A 21 23.35 6.17 2.24
C SER A 21 24.33 6.69 3.30
N ASP A 22 23.84 7.05 4.48
CA ASP A 22 24.67 7.51 5.59
C ASP A 22 25.16 6.30 6.41
N SER A 23 26.47 6.19 6.63
CA SER A 23 27.09 5.13 7.46
C SER A 23 26.53 5.00 8.90
N SER A 24 25.73 5.97 9.33
CA SER A 24 25.01 6.00 10.61
C SER A 24 23.62 5.34 10.58
N THR A 25 23.20 4.67 9.48
CA THR A 25 21.84 4.09 9.43
C THR A 25 21.61 3.06 10.54
N PRO A 26 20.55 3.19 11.34
CA PRO A 26 20.20 2.20 12.34
C PRO A 26 20.01 0.81 11.70
N ARG A 27 20.57 -0.22 12.34
CA ARG A 27 20.54 -1.63 11.86
C ARG A 27 19.13 -2.11 11.50
N HIS A 28 18.11 -1.61 12.21
CA HIS A 28 16.70 -1.96 11.99
C HIS A 28 16.08 -1.41 10.68
N ILE A 29 16.75 -0.49 9.98
CA ILE A 29 16.36 -0.04 8.64
C ILE A 29 17.01 -0.92 7.56
N ARG A 30 18.20 -1.46 7.82
CA ARG A 30 18.93 -2.32 6.87
C ARG A 30 18.30 -3.71 6.70
N ASP A 31 17.72 -4.22 7.78
CA ASP A 31 16.98 -5.49 7.82
C ASP A 31 15.45 -5.28 7.83
N GLY A 32 14.99 -4.04 7.61
CA GLY A 32 13.68 -3.56 8.04
C GLY A 32 12.48 -4.10 7.26
N GLU A 33 11.41 -4.40 7.98
CA GLU A 33 10.06 -4.60 7.43
C GLU A 33 9.46 -3.23 7.10
N PHE A 34 9.22 -2.96 5.82
CA PHE A 34 8.59 -1.74 5.33
C PHE A 34 7.11 -1.98 5.07
N GLN A 35 6.28 -0.94 5.16
CA GLN A 35 4.86 -1.05 4.85
C GLN A 35 4.54 -0.34 3.55
N PHE A 36 3.89 -1.06 2.64
CA PHE A 36 3.32 -0.52 1.41
C PHE A 36 1.80 -0.55 1.48
N VAL A 37 1.14 0.50 1.00
CA VAL A 37 -0.31 0.54 0.87
C VAL A 37 -0.66 0.42 -0.60
N ASP A 38 -1.40 -0.64 -0.95
CA ASP A 38 -1.99 -0.81 -2.27
C ASP A 38 -3.18 0.17 -2.43
N GLU A 39 -2.95 1.27 -3.13
CA GLU A 39 -3.93 2.34 -3.37
C GLU A 39 -5.13 1.90 -4.21
N ASP A 40 -4.97 0.85 -5.03
CA ASP A 40 -6.06 0.32 -5.84
C ASP A 40 -7.06 -0.45 -4.97
N SER A 41 -6.54 -1.26 -4.05
CA SER A 41 -7.34 -2.02 -3.09
C SER A 41 -7.81 -1.18 -1.90
N CYS A 42 -7.13 -0.08 -1.58
CA CYS A 42 -7.47 0.77 -0.46
C CYS A 42 -8.85 1.42 -0.64
N ILE A 43 -9.79 1.19 0.27
CA ILE A 43 -11.13 1.81 0.19
C ILE A 43 -11.24 3.17 0.89
N GLY A 44 -10.15 3.66 1.49
CA GLY A 44 -10.13 4.96 2.15
C GLY A 44 -10.79 5.02 3.54
N CYS A 45 -10.85 3.89 4.27
CA CYS A 45 -11.50 3.83 5.58
C CYS A 45 -10.83 4.66 6.69
N GLY A 46 -9.54 5.00 6.54
CA GLY A 46 -8.81 5.86 7.49
C GLY A 46 -8.32 5.19 8.78
N ASN A 47 -8.65 3.91 9.03
CA ASN A 47 -8.25 3.21 10.27
C ASN A 47 -6.73 3.22 10.50
N CYS A 48 -5.94 3.00 9.45
CA CYS A 48 -4.49 3.03 9.53
C CYS A 48 -3.93 4.40 9.96
N ALA A 49 -4.49 5.49 9.45
CA ALA A 49 -4.09 6.84 9.82
C ALA A 49 -4.52 7.21 11.25
N MET A 50 -5.61 6.62 11.77
CA MET A 50 -5.99 6.77 13.18
C MET A 50 -5.09 5.95 14.11
N ALA A 51 -4.75 4.72 13.72
CA ALA A 51 -3.95 3.81 14.52
C ALA A 51 -2.47 4.22 14.57
N SER A 52 -1.90 4.68 13.44
CA SER A 52 -0.53 5.15 13.35
C SER A 52 -0.42 6.37 12.42
N PRO A 53 -0.77 7.58 12.91
CA PRO A 53 -0.73 8.82 12.11
C PRO A 53 0.70 9.25 11.75
N SER A 54 1.71 8.71 12.43
CA SER A 54 3.12 8.92 12.11
C SER A 54 3.49 8.17 10.83
N ALA A 55 3.03 6.92 10.68
CA ALA A 55 3.37 6.05 9.56
C ALA A 55 2.45 6.25 8.35
N PHE A 56 1.14 6.41 8.56
CA PHE A 56 0.14 6.44 7.49
C PHE A 56 -0.59 7.78 7.40
N LYS A 57 -0.88 8.21 6.16
CA LYS A 57 -1.68 9.41 5.88
C LYS A 57 -2.71 9.16 4.80
N MET A 58 -3.83 9.86 4.90
CA MET A 58 -4.87 9.89 3.88
C MET A 58 -4.55 10.99 2.87
N LEU A 59 -4.50 10.64 1.58
CA LEU A 59 -4.39 11.59 0.49
C LEU A 59 -5.75 12.22 0.22
N GLN A 60 -5.81 13.54 0.31
CA GLN A 60 -7.05 14.27 0.03
C GLN A 60 -7.43 14.24 -1.46
N SER A 61 -6.45 14.07 -2.35
CA SER A 61 -6.66 14.03 -3.80
C SER A 61 -7.36 12.75 -4.26
N THR A 62 -7.00 11.61 -3.70
CA THR A 62 -7.50 10.29 -4.11
C THR A 62 -8.42 9.63 -3.10
N GLY A 63 -8.46 10.13 -1.86
CA GLY A 63 -9.15 9.49 -0.75
C GLY A 63 -8.51 8.17 -0.30
N ARG A 64 -7.28 7.86 -0.75
CA ARG A 64 -6.55 6.63 -0.42
C ARG A 64 -5.52 6.87 0.67
N ALA A 65 -5.10 5.80 1.34
CA ALA A 65 -4.01 5.87 2.30
C ALA A 65 -2.64 5.67 1.64
N ARG A 66 -1.59 6.29 2.18
CA ARG A 66 -0.18 6.03 1.86
C ARG A 66 0.64 5.85 3.13
N ALA A 67 1.65 4.99 3.05
CA ALA A 67 2.73 4.94 4.03
C ALA A 67 3.75 6.03 3.69
N TYR A 68 4.12 6.84 4.68
CA TYR A 68 5.07 7.96 4.51
C TYR A 68 6.29 7.81 5.40
N HIS A 69 6.09 7.39 6.66
CA HIS A 69 7.18 7.22 7.62
C HIS A 69 7.40 5.74 7.91
N GLN A 70 8.48 5.21 7.36
CA GLN A 70 8.80 3.78 7.37
C GLN A 70 9.63 3.34 8.59
N MET A 71 9.78 4.18 9.60
CA MET A 71 10.47 3.76 10.82
C MET A 71 9.56 2.88 11.65
N ARG A 72 10.08 1.70 12.00
CA ARG A 72 9.43 0.78 12.92
C ARG A 72 9.14 1.48 14.25
N ASP A 73 7.86 1.66 14.52
CA ASP A 73 7.38 2.26 15.75
C ASP A 73 7.62 1.31 16.94
N LYS A 74 8.05 1.86 18.08
CA LYS A 74 8.36 1.05 19.28
C LYS A 74 7.09 0.57 19.98
N ASP A 75 5.97 1.27 19.77
CA ASP A 75 4.72 1.05 20.51
C ASP A 75 3.78 0.07 19.78
N GLY A 76 4.23 -0.51 18.66
CA GLY A 76 3.45 -1.48 17.88
C GLY A 76 2.30 -0.86 17.09
N SER A 77 2.25 0.48 16.98
CA SER A 77 1.17 1.19 16.28
C SER A 77 1.04 0.80 14.80
N ILE A 78 2.17 0.52 14.13
CA ILE A 78 2.18 0.04 12.74
C ILE A 78 1.48 -1.31 12.61
N SER A 79 1.81 -2.27 13.49
CA SER A 79 1.16 -3.58 13.48
C SER A 79 -0.34 -3.45 13.72
N ALA A 80 -0.74 -2.60 14.67
CA ALA A 80 -2.16 -2.30 14.90
C ALA A 80 -2.84 -1.69 13.66
N ALA A 81 -2.16 -0.78 12.96
CA ALA A 81 -2.66 -0.17 11.73
C ALA A 81 -2.86 -1.20 10.61
N VAL A 82 -1.90 -2.11 10.41
CA VAL A 82 -2.00 -3.22 9.44
C VAL A 82 -3.23 -4.08 9.75
N GLN A 83 -3.36 -4.55 10.99
CA GLN A 83 -4.48 -5.41 11.42
C GLN A 83 -5.84 -4.71 11.38
N SER A 84 -5.87 -3.37 11.46
CA SER A 84 -7.11 -2.59 11.42
C SER A 84 -7.70 -2.43 10.01
N CYS A 85 -6.96 -2.83 8.97
CA CYS A 85 -7.38 -2.64 7.59
C CYS A 85 -8.47 -3.65 7.18
N PRO A 86 -9.70 -3.21 6.87
CA PRO A 86 -10.82 -4.12 6.57
C PRO A 86 -10.68 -4.85 5.23
N VAL A 87 -9.78 -4.40 4.36
CA VAL A 87 -9.54 -4.96 3.02
C VAL A 87 -8.11 -5.46 2.85
N ASP A 88 -7.33 -5.51 3.94
CA ASP A 88 -5.95 -5.98 3.94
C ASP A 88 -5.05 -5.36 2.84
N CYS A 89 -5.25 -4.06 2.57
CA CYS A 89 -4.49 -3.34 1.53
C CYS A 89 -3.10 -2.87 2.00
N ILE A 90 -2.66 -3.23 3.20
CA ILE A 90 -1.35 -2.83 3.75
C ILE A 90 -0.47 -4.08 3.77
N LYS A 91 0.68 -4.02 3.12
CA LYS A 91 1.59 -5.16 2.95
C LYS A 91 2.93 -4.86 3.60
N ASP A 92 3.46 -5.84 4.32
CA ASP A 92 4.86 -5.84 4.74
C ASP A 92 5.72 -6.24 3.55
N VAL A 93 6.72 -5.43 3.22
CA VAL A 93 7.56 -5.55 2.03
C VAL A 93 9.03 -5.28 2.38
N SER A 94 9.93 -5.81 1.57
CA SER A 94 11.35 -5.43 1.62
C SER A 94 11.58 -4.04 1.02
N PHE A 95 12.76 -3.46 1.24
CA PHE A 95 13.11 -2.17 0.63
C PHE A 95 13.10 -2.21 -0.90
N GLU A 96 13.58 -3.30 -1.51
CA GLU A 96 13.59 -3.45 -2.97
C GLU A 96 12.16 -3.50 -3.53
N GLU A 97 11.28 -4.24 -2.87
CA GLU A 97 9.85 -4.30 -3.21
C GLU A 97 9.16 -2.95 -3.00
N LEU A 98 9.41 -2.25 -1.89
CA LEU A 98 8.88 -0.92 -1.64
C LEU A 98 9.25 0.05 -2.78
N LYS A 99 10.53 0.06 -3.17
CA LYS A 99 11.03 0.87 -4.28
C LYS A 99 10.34 0.48 -5.58
N LEU A 100 10.19 -0.80 -5.86
CA LEU A 100 9.51 -1.28 -7.07
C LEU A 100 8.04 -0.86 -7.11
N PHE A 101 7.29 -1.07 -6.03
CA PHE A 101 5.86 -0.75 -5.98
C PHE A 101 5.58 0.74 -6.05
N GLU A 102 6.36 1.57 -5.34
CA GLU A 102 6.18 3.01 -5.41
C GLU A 102 6.59 3.58 -6.78
N ASN A 103 7.63 3.03 -7.45
CA ASN A 103 7.96 3.43 -8.82
C ASN A 103 6.89 2.98 -9.83
N ALA A 104 6.32 1.78 -9.67
CA ALA A 104 5.23 1.30 -10.50
C ALA A 104 3.97 2.18 -10.34
N ARG A 105 3.70 2.68 -9.14
CA ARG A 105 2.61 3.63 -8.90
C ARG A 105 2.80 4.95 -9.65
N GLU A 106 4.00 5.54 -9.62
CA GLU A 106 4.27 6.84 -10.26
C GLU A 106 4.31 6.74 -11.80
N ASN A 107 4.89 5.66 -12.33
CA ASN A 107 5.09 5.49 -13.78
C ASN A 107 3.94 4.74 -14.47
N GLY A 108 3.03 4.15 -13.69
CA GLY A 108 2.08 3.15 -14.15
C GLY A 108 2.75 1.80 -14.38
N ASP A 109 2.04 0.71 -14.09
CA ASP A 109 2.49 -0.66 -14.31
C ASP A 109 2.29 -1.15 -15.77
N GLY A 110 1.92 -0.23 -16.67
CA GLY A 110 1.64 -0.52 -18.07
C GLY A 110 0.32 -1.24 -18.31
N ARG A 111 -0.49 -1.49 -17.27
CA ARG A 111 -1.81 -2.10 -17.39
C ARG A 111 -2.87 -1.04 -17.57
N ALA A 112 -3.43 -0.95 -18.78
CA ALA A 112 -4.54 -0.04 -19.10
C ALA A 112 -5.89 -0.52 -18.53
N ASP A 113 -5.95 -1.72 -17.94
CA ASP A 113 -7.16 -2.41 -17.52
C ASP A 113 -7.40 -2.42 -16.01
N HIS A 114 -6.61 -1.69 -15.21
CA HIS A 114 -6.97 -1.36 -13.83
C HIS A 114 -8.21 -0.45 -13.86
N ARG A 115 -9.38 -1.09 -13.93
CA ARG A 115 -10.70 -0.45 -13.97
C ARG A 115 -10.90 0.36 -12.70
N HIS A 116 -10.57 1.63 -12.79
CA HIS A 116 -11.12 2.71 -12.00
C HIS A 116 -12.66 2.57 -12.03
N MET A 117 -13.29 2.30 -10.90
CA MET A 117 -14.75 2.31 -10.75
C MET A 117 -15.24 3.76 -10.94
N GLY A 118 -15.29 4.22 -12.19
CA GLY A 118 -15.55 5.62 -12.50
C GLY A 118 -15.32 6.03 -13.96
N ARG A 119 -15.70 5.22 -14.95
CA ARG A 119 -16.20 5.68 -16.27
C ARG A 119 -16.63 4.49 -17.11
N GLY A 120 -17.91 4.46 -17.48
CA GLY A 120 -18.55 3.38 -18.21
C GLY A 120 -17.91 3.10 -19.58
N GLY A 121 -17.92 1.81 -19.94
CA GLY A 121 -17.54 1.32 -21.27
C GLY A 121 -17.74 -0.18 -21.33
N ALA A 122 -18.76 -0.61 -22.07
CA ALA A 122 -19.16 -2.00 -22.20
C ALA A 122 -18.21 -2.82 -23.10
N ASN A 123 -18.20 -4.12 -22.82
CA ASN A 123 -18.01 -5.27 -23.71
C ASN A 123 -16.68 -6.03 -23.66
N ASN A 124 -16.88 -7.31 -23.32
CA ASN A 124 -16.19 -8.53 -23.76
C ASN A 124 -14.75 -8.73 -23.30
N GLY A 125 -14.59 -9.66 -22.35
CA GLY A 125 -13.29 -10.20 -21.97
C GLY A 125 -13.33 -10.79 -20.58
N ASN A 126 -13.29 -12.11 -20.52
CA ASN A 126 -13.22 -12.94 -19.33
C ASN A 126 -11.93 -12.64 -18.54
N GLY A 127 -11.96 -11.62 -17.69
CA GLY A 127 -10.88 -11.25 -16.79
C GLY A 127 -11.22 -11.65 -15.38
N THR A 128 -10.71 -12.80 -14.93
CA THR A 128 -10.80 -13.25 -13.54
C THR A 128 -9.86 -12.40 -12.68
N PRO A 129 -10.33 -11.77 -11.58
CA PRO A 129 -9.44 -11.08 -10.65
C PRO A 129 -8.50 -12.06 -9.95
N LEU A 130 -7.28 -11.60 -9.63
CA LEU A 130 -6.22 -12.40 -8.98
C LEU A 130 -6.60 -13.00 -7.61
N HIS A 131 -7.76 -12.62 -7.04
CA HIS A 131 -8.25 -13.10 -5.75
C HIS A 131 -9.13 -14.37 -5.81
N VAL A 132 -9.59 -14.82 -6.99
CA VAL A 132 -10.59 -15.93 -7.05
C VAL A 132 -10.10 -17.20 -7.73
N SER A 133 -8.86 -17.60 -7.46
CA SER A 133 -8.41 -18.97 -7.73
C SER A 133 -8.19 -19.70 -6.41
N GLY A 134 -9.23 -20.34 -5.87
CA GLY A 134 -9.02 -21.27 -4.74
C GLY A 134 -10.17 -21.63 -3.80
N MET A 135 -11.45 -21.38 -4.11
CA MET A 135 -12.55 -21.92 -3.29
C MET A 135 -13.53 -22.71 -4.16
N THR A 136 -13.17 -23.96 -4.44
CA THR A 136 -14.14 -24.97 -4.87
C THR A 136 -14.88 -25.44 -3.62
N SER A 137 -16.07 -24.90 -3.37
CA SER A 137 -16.98 -25.45 -2.38
C SER A 137 -18.27 -25.80 -3.11
N ASP A 138 -18.36 -27.08 -3.44
CA ASP A 138 -19.47 -27.76 -4.08
C ASP A 138 -20.86 -27.27 -3.64
N ALA A 139 -21.70 -27.06 -4.64
CA ALA A 139 -23.12 -26.85 -4.52
C ALA A 139 -23.78 -28.05 -3.82
N ASN A 140 -24.08 -27.92 -2.53
CA ASN A 140 -24.89 -28.92 -1.84
C ASN A 140 -26.38 -28.62 -2.04
N HIS A 141 -26.95 -29.39 -2.97
CA HIS A 141 -28.35 -29.82 -3.04
C HIS A 141 -29.12 -29.67 -1.72
N ARG A 142 -30.30 -29.02 -1.75
CA ARG A 142 -31.51 -29.50 -1.05
C ARG A 142 -32.78 -29.04 -1.76
N SER A 143 -33.42 -29.97 -2.46
CA SER A 143 -34.87 -29.93 -2.70
C SER A 143 -35.60 -30.23 -1.40
N SER A 144 -36.65 -29.46 -1.10
CA SER A 144 -37.84 -29.87 -0.37
C SER A 144 -38.98 -28.93 -0.75
#